data_AF-A0A820Z418-F1
#
_entry.id   AF-A0A820Z418-F1
#
_cell.length_a   1.000
_cell.length_b   1.000
_cell.length_c   1.000
_cell.angle_alpha   90.00
_cell.angle_beta   90.00
_cell.angle_gamma   90.00
#
_symmetry.space_group_name_H-M   'P 1'
#
loop_
_entity.id
_entity.type
_entity.pdbx_description
1 polymer ?
#
loop_
_entity_poly.entity_id
_entity_poly.type
_entity_poly.pdbx_seq_one_letter_code
_entity_poly.pdbx_strand_id
1 'polypeptide(L)'
;ELGLKTNYEQDPVFAHHVNKIAALAFLPLNDVGQGFDDLFNSLPPILHPLLNYFEDTYVGRHRPQGRSNPLFKIELWNMHQRTTDLLMRTNNSAEGWHHLLSSVTQCQHPTLWLLSTI
;
A
#
# COMPACT_ATOMS: atom_id res chain seq x y z
N GLU A 1 -11.22 -17.14 -6.65
CA GLU A 1 -9.82 -16.71 -6.79
C GLU A 1 -9.78 -15.48 -7.68
N LEU A 2 -9.35 -14.34 -7.14
CA LEU A 2 -9.20 -13.11 -7.93
C LEU A 2 -7.92 -13.27 -8.78
N GLY A 3 -8.04 -13.35 -10.11
CA GLY A 3 -6.94 -13.57 -11.07
C GLY A 3 -5.89 -12.44 -11.15
N LEU A 4 -5.56 -11.82 -10.03
CA LEU A 4 -4.65 -10.68 -9.90
C LEU A 4 -3.19 -11.10 -10.07
N LYS A 5 -2.86 -12.38 -9.84
CA LYS A 5 -1.50 -12.92 -10.00
C LYS A 5 -1.02 -12.84 -11.45
N THR A 6 -1.83 -13.37 -12.37
CA THR A 6 -1.52 -13.36 -13.80
C THR A 6 -1.37 -11.93 -14.31
N ASN A 7 -2.22 -11.01 -13.85
CA ASN A 7 -2.13 -9.60 -14.23
C ASN A 7 -0.88 -8.92 -13.63
N TYR A 8 -0.49 -9.23 -12.40
CA TYR A 8 0.73 -8.67 -11.81
C TYR A 8 2.01 -9.15 -12.51
N GLU A 9 2.07 -10.42 -12.91
CA GLU A 9 3.25 -10.99 -13.59
C GLU A 9 3.31 -10.63 -15.09
N GLN A 10 2.16 -10.48 -15.75
CA GLN A 10 2.09 -10.29 -17.21
C GLN A 10 1.81 -8.85 -17.64
N ASP A 11 1.32 -8.00 -16.74
CA ASP A 11 1.03 -6.59 -17.03
C ASP A 11 1.90 -5.65 -16.15
N PRO A 12 2.98 -5.08 -16.72
CA PRO A 12 3.84 -4.15 -15.98
C PRO A 12 3.11 -2.87 -15.55
N VAL A 13 2.03 -2.48 -16.23
CA VAL A 13 1.20 -1.33 -15.84
C VAL A 13 0.40 -1.66 -14.58
N PHE A 14 -0.14 -2.87 -14.49
CA PHE A 14 -0.82 -3.36 -13.29
C PHE A 14 0.15 -3.45 -12.10
N ALA A 15 1.35 -3.99 -12.30
CA ALA A 15 2.39 -4.03 -11.27
C ALA A 15 2.79 -2.62 -10.80
N HIS A 16 2.92 -1.67 -11.72
CA HIS A 16 3.21 -0.27 -11.39
C HIS A 16 2.10 0.35 -10.52
N HIS A 17 0.82 0.09 -10.81
CA HIS A 17 -0.29 0.57 -9.99
C HIS A 17 -0.28 0.00 -8.56
N VAL A 18 0.01 -1.29 -8.42
CA VAL A 18 0.16 -1.93 -7.10
C VAL A 18 1.35 -1.30 -6.33
N ASN A 19 2.44 -0.98 -7.02
CA ASN A 19 3.57 -0.27 -6.41
C ASN A 19 3.23 1.17 -5.99
N LYS A 20 2.27 1.85 -6.63
CA LYS A 20 1.80 3.16 -6.14
C LYS A 20 1.06 3.04 -4.80
N ILE A 21 0.29 1.98 -4.59
CA ILE A 21 -0.34 1.69 -3.29
C ILE A 21 0.76 1.50 -2.22
N ALA A 22 1.86 0.85 -2.59
CA ALA A 22 3.03 0.71 -1.74
C ALA A 22 3.72 2.01 -1.37
N ALA A 23 3.78 2.96 -2.31
CA ALA A 23 4.40 4.25 -2.07
C ALA A 23 3.70 5.05 -0.95
N LEU A 24 2.43 4.77 -0.63
CA LEU A 24 1.69 5.45 0.44
C LEU A 24 2.36 5.29 1.82
N ALA A 25 3.11 4.21 2.05
CA ALA A 25 3.85 4.01 3.30
C ALA A 25 4.96 5.05 3.51
N PHE A 26 5.39 5.73 2.44
CA PHE A 26 6.46 6.72 2.49
C PHE A 26 5.96 8.16 2.53
N LEU A 27 4.65 8.40 2.51
CA LEU A 27 4.10 9.75 2.68
C LEU A 27 4.14 10.18 4.15
N PRO A 28 4.26 11.49 4.44
CA PRO A 28 3.99 12.01 5.79
C PRO A 28 2.63 11.54 6.30
N LEU A 29 2.51 11.23 7.59
CA LEU A 29 1.28 10.65 8.19
C LEU A 29 0.01 11.45 7.83
N ASN A 30 0.10 12.78 7.83
CA ASN A 30 -1.01 13.68 7.53
C ASN A 30 -1.42 13.64 6.05
N ASP A 31 -0.50 13.26 5.16
CA ASP A 31 -0.70 13.25 3.71
C ASP A 31 -1.16 11.88 3.21
N VAL A 32 -1.01 10.82 4.01
CA VAL A 32 -1.42 9.44 3.65
C VAL A 32 -2.90 9.38 3.23
N GLY A 33 -3.77 10.10 3.95
CA GLY A 33 -5.19 10.16 3.63
C GLY A 33 -5.43 10.78 2.25
N GLN A 34 -4.95 12.01 2.04
CA GLN A 34 -5.13 12.69 0.75
C GLN A 34 -4.49 11.91 -0.40
N GLY A 35 -3.28 11.38 -0.19
CA GLY A 35 -2.58 10.57 -1.18
C GLY A 35 -3.33 9.29 -1.54
N PHE A 36 -4.04 8.67 -0.59
CA PHE A 36 -4.91 7.53 -0.89
C PHE A 36 -6.10 7.95 -1.77
N ASP A 37 -6.76 9.07 -1.48
CA ASP A 37 -7.91 9.54 -2.26
C ASP A 37 -7.51 9.89 -3.70
N ASP A 38 -6.37 10.57 -3.87
CA ASP A 38 -5.82 10.89 -5.19
C ASP A 38 -5.51 9.62 -5.97
N LEU A 39 -4.91 8.64 -5.29
CA LEU A 39 -4.58 7.34 -5.87
C LEU A 39 -5.85 6.57 -6.27
N PHE A 40 -6.86 6.52 -5.41
CA PHE A 40 -8.15 5.87 -5.67
C PHE A 40 -8.81 6.42 -6.93
N ASN A 41 -8.79 7.75 -7.11
CA ASN A 41 -9.37 8.41 -8.29
C ASN A 41 -8.54 8.22 -9.57
N SER A 42 -7.24 7.93 -9.44
CA SER A 42 -6.33 7.78 -10.58
C SER A 42 -6.21 6.34 -11.11
N LEU A 43 -6.52 5.35 -10.27
CA LEU A 43 -6.30 3.93 -10.59
C LEU A 43 -7.51 3.29 -11.27
N PRO A 44 -7.28 2.26 -12.11
CA PRO A 44 -8.36 1.62 -12.85
C PRO A 44 -9.33 0.87 -11.91
N PRO A 45 -10.64 0.82 -12.25
CA PRO A 45 -11.68 0.18 -11.42
C PRO A 45 -11.43 -1.28 -11.02
N ILE A 46 -10.63 -2.01 -11.80
CA ILE A 46 -10.21 -3.37 -11.48
C ILE A 46 -9.46 -3.48 -10.13
N LEU A 47 -8.83 -2.39 -9.69
CA LEU A 47 -8.13 -2.30 -8.42
C LEU A 47 -9.00 -1.78 -7.27
N HIS A 48 -10.22 -1.29 -7.54
CA HIS A 48 -11.10 -0.78 -6.49
C HIS A 48 -11.38 -1.78 -5.37
N PRO A 49 -11.59 -3.10 -5.61
CA PRO A 49 -11.77 -4.05 -4.52
C PRO A 49 -10.57 -4.09 -3.56
N LEU A 50 -9.35 -4.02 -4.10
CA LEU A 50 -8.12 -3.96 -3.32
C LEU A 50 -8.00 -2.63 -2.58
N LEU A 51 -8.24 -1.52 -3.26
CA LEU A 51 -8.18 -0.19 -2.66
C LEU A 51 -9.21 -0.03 -1.53
N ASN A 52 -10.43 -0.53 -1.73
CA ASN A 52 -11.47 -0.52 -0.70
C ASN A 52 -11.05 -1.29 0.55
N TYR A 53 -10.50 -2.49 0.37
CA TYR A 53 -9.97 -3.28 1.48
C TYR A 53 -8.84 -2.54 2.21
N PHE A 54 -7.92 -1.94 1.45
CA PHE A 54 -6.81 -1.16 1.99
C PHE A 54 -7.30 0.07 2.77
N GLU A 55 -8.30 0.78 2.24
CA GLU A 55 -8.92 1.92 2.90
C GLU A 55 -9.54 1.51 4.23
N ASP A 56 -10.35 0.46 4.25
CA ASP A 56 -11.01 0.00 5.49
C ASP A 56 -10.00 -0.47 6.55
N THR A 57 -8.91 -1.08 6.11
CA THR A 57 -7.95 -1.74 7.01
C THR A 57 -6.85 -0.81 7.52
N TYR A 58 -6.34 0.09 6.67
CA TYR A 58 -5.10 0.82 6.91
C TYR A 58 -5.23 2.34 6.93
N VAL A 59 -6.19 2.92 6.20
CA VAL A 59 -6.30 4.39 6.04
C VAL A 59 -7.52 4.96 6.78
N GLY A 60 -8.63 4.22 6.78
CA GLY A 60 -9.92 4.61 7.28
C GLY A 60 -10.74 5.40 6.26
N ARG A 61 -12.03 5.07 6.13
CA ARG A 61 -12.95 5.69 5.16
C ARG A 61 -13.10 7.19 5.37
N HIS A 62 -13.11 7.96 4.28
CA HIS A 62 -13.47 9.36 4.34
C HIS A 62 -14.97 9.53 4.67
N ARG A 63 -15.30 10.26 5.76
CA ARG A 63 -16.68 10.56 6.19
C ARG A 63 -16.86 12.07 6.41
N PRO A 64 -18.10 12.58 6.47
CA PRO A 64 -18.35 14.01 6.67
C PRO A 64 -17.74 14.60 7.96
N GLN A 65 -17.54 13.78 9.00
CA GLN A 65 -16.90 14.21 10.26
C GLN A 65 -15.37 14.04 10.26
N GLY A 66 -14.77 13.67 9.12
CA GLY A 66 -13.36 13.28 9.01
C GLY A 66 -13.18 11.79 8.70
N ARG A 67 -11.93 11.35 8.49
CA ARG A 67 -11.64 9.93 8.25
C ARG A 67 -11.96 9.08 9.49
N SER A 68 -12.55 7.91 9.27
CA SER A 68 -12.75 6.94 10.34
C SER A 68 -11.43 6.36 10.82
N ASN A 69 -11.39 5.82 12.04
CA ASN A 69 -10.20 5.10 12.50
C ASN A 69 -10.02 3.81 11.68
N PRO A 70 -8.82 3.56 11.12
CA PRO A 70 -8.51 2.28 10.47
C PRO A 70 -8.38 1.16 11.50
N LEU A 71 -8.48 -0.10 11.03
CA LEU A 71 -8.20 -1.28 11.87
C LEU A 71 -6.76 -1.28 12.40
N PHE A 72 -5.81 -0.85 11.57
CA PHE A 72 -4.42 -0.65 11.95
C PHE A 72 -4.04 0.82 11.81
N LYS A 73 -3.57 1.43 12.91
CA LYS A 73 -3.13 2.83 12.91
C LYS A 73 -2.03 3.07 11.87
N ILE A 74 -2.10 4.22 11.19
CA ILE A 74 -1.16 4.63 10.14
C ILE A 74 0.29 4.61 10.65
N GLU A 75 0.52 5.06 11.88
CA GLU A 75 1.82 5.05 12.57
C GLU A 75 2.49 3.67 12.67
N LEU A 76 1.69 2.58 12.62
CA LEU A 76 2.23 1.23 12.76
C LEU A 76 2.86 0.71 11.47
N TRP A 77 2.39 1.17 10.31
CA TRP A 77 2.82 0.69 8.99
C TRP A 77 3.53 1.77 8.16
N ASN A 78 3.40 3.04 8.52
CA ASN A 78 4.07 4.14 7.85
C ASN A 78 5.59 4.10 8.11
N MET A 79 6.36 4.32 7.04
CA MET A 79 7.82 4.25 6.99
C MET A 79 8.47 5.62 6.82
N HIS A 80 7.69 6.70 6.64
CA HIS A 80 8.21 8.05 6.39
C HIS A 80 9.11 8.55 7.55
N GLN A 81 8.60 8.51 8.79
CA GLN A 81 9.40 8.91 9.95
C GLN A 81 10.61 7.99 10.15
N ARG A 82 10.45 6.67 9.96
CA ARG A 82 11.55 5.70 10.13
C ARG A 82 12.68 5.88 9.12
N THR A 83 12.33 6.25 7.88
CA THR A 83 13.29 6.55 6.80
C THR A 83 14.02 7.86 7.06
N THR A 84 13.32 8.85 7.62
CA THR A 84 13.88 10.15 8.01
C THR A 84 14.80 10.03 9.23
N ASP A 85 14.44 9.19 10.20
CA ASP A 85 15.14 9.06 11.49
C ASP A 85 16.26 8.01 11.49
N LEU A 86 16.51 7.31 10.36
CA LEU A 86 17.51 6.23 10.23
C LEU A 86 17.38 5.12 11.31
N LEU A 87 16.20 4.95 11.90
CA LEU A 87 15.98 4.03 13.03
C LEU A 87 15.90 2.57 12.57
N MET A 88 16.59 1.68 13.30
CA MET A 88 16.59 0.24 13.08
C MET A 88 15.21 -0.41 13.27
N ARG A 89 14.89 -1.35 12.38
CA ARG A 89 13.55 -1.93 12.14
C ARG A 89 12.97 -2.70 13.34
N THR A 90 11.71 -2.44 13.68
CA THR A 90 10.79 -3.52 14.09
C THR A 90 10.12 -4.06 12.83
N ASN A 91 10.55 -5.25 12.42
CA ASN A 91 10.29 -5.89 11.12
C ASN A 91 8.82 -6.31 10.91
N ASN A 92 8.06 -6.50 11.99
CA ASN A 92 6.75 -7.15 11.97
C ASN A 92 5.68 -6.43 11.12
N SER A 93 5.64 -5.09 11.14
CA SER A 93 4.62 -4.35 10.39
C SER A 93 4.94 -4.29 8.89
N ALA A 94 6.23 -4.15 8.56
CA ALA A 94 6.70 -4.21 7.17
C ALA A 94 6.48 -5.61 6.60
N GLU A 95 6.79 -6.65 7.38
CA GLU A 95 6.52 -8.05 7.02
C GLU A 95 5.04 -8.32 6.87
N GLY A 96 4.17 -7.82 7.76
CA GLY A 96 2.72 -7.97 7.66
C GLY A 96 2.17 -7.31 6.39
N TRP A 97 2.65 -6.12 6.06
CA TRP A 97 2.26 -5.41 4.85
C TRP A 97 2.83 -6.05 3.57
N HIS A 98 4.08 -6.51 3.59
CA HIS A 98 4.67 -7.33 2.51
C HIS A 98 3.92 -8.65 2.33
N HIS A 99 3.60 -9.36 3.41
CA HIS A 99 2.80 -10.59 3.37
C HIS A 99 1.42 -10.34 2.80
N LEU A 100 0.79 -9.21 3.14
CA LEU A 100 -0.50 -8.83 2.59
C LEU A 100 -0.42 -8.54 1.11
N LEU A 101 0.55 -7.74 0.68
CA LEU A 101 0.84 -7.51 -0.74
C LEU A 101 1.06 -8.82 -1.48
N SER A 102 1.90 -9.70 -0.96
CA SER A 102 2.18 -11.03 -1.51
C SER A 102 0.93 -11.91 -1.53
N SER A 103 0.05 -11.82 -0.53
CA SER A 103 -1.20 -12.60 -0.45
C SER A 103 -2.26 -12.10 -1.45
N VAL A 104 -2.36 -10.78 -1.61
CA VAL A 104 -3.29 -10.12 -2.54
C VAL A 104 -2.84 -10.33 -3.98
N THR A 105 -1.54 -10.24 -4.23
CA THR A 105 -0.95 -10.49 -5.56
C THR A 105 -0.71 -11.98 -5.82
N GLN A 106 -0.85 -12.84 -4.81
CA GLN A 106 -0.41 -14.26 -4.80
C GLN A 106 1.02 -14.46 -5.37
N CYS A 107 1.83 -13.41 -5.31
CA CYS A 107 3.21 -13.42 -5.76
C CYS A 107 4.07 -13.64 -4.51
N GLN A 108 4.78 -14.77 -4.47
CA GLN A 108 5.65 -15.15 -3.35
C GLN A 108 6.81 -14.16 -3.15
N HIS A 109 7.09 -13.31 -4.16
CA HIS A 109 8.11 -12.28 -4.16
C HIS A 109 7.69 -11.05 -4.99
N PRO A 110 7.02 -10.03 -4.40
CA PRO A 110 7.01 -8.71 -5.02
C PRO A 110 8.46 -8.21 -5.01
N THR A 111 9.10 -8.22 -6.17
CA THR A 111 10.49 -7.79 -6.35
C THR A 111 10.58 -6.26 -6.20
N LEU A 112 10.53 -5.81 -4.94
CA LEU A 112 10.93 -4.46 -4.52
C LEU A 112 12.44 -4.19 -4.71
N TRP A 113 13.20 -5.20 -5.19
CA TRP A 113 14.65 -5.14 -5.33
C TRP A 113 15.16 -4.47 -6.63
N LEU A 114 14.30 -4.12 -7.59
CA LEU A 114 14.74 -3.45 -8.83
C LEU A 114 14.70 -1.91 -8.75
N LEU A 115 15.12 -1.34 -7.61
CA LEU A 115 15.40 0.10 -7.47
C LEU A 115 16.84 0.38 -6.98
N SER A 116 17.72 -0.63 -6.98
CA SER A 116 19.12 -0.45 -6.53
C SER A 116 20.20 -0.86 -7.53
N THR A 117 19.86 -1.15 -8.78
CA THR A 117 20.90 -1.32 -9.81
C THR A 117 20.86 -0.16 -10.79
N ILE A 118 21.92 0.63 -10.67
CA ILE A 118 22.41 1.75 -11.48
C ILE A 118 22.34 1.44 -12.98
#